data_AF-A0A967CFE7-F1
#
_entry.id   AF-A0A967CFE7-F1
#
_cell.length_a   1.000
_cell.length_b   1.000
_cell.length_c   1.000
_cell.angle_alpha   90.00
_cell.angle_beta   90.00
_cell.angle_gamma   90.00
#
_symmetry.space_group_name_H-M   'P 1'
#
loop_
_entity.id
_entity.type
_entity.pdbx_description
1 polymer ?
#
loop_
_entity_poly.entity_id
_entity_poly.type
_entity_poly.pdbx_seq_one_letter_code
_entity_poly.pdbx_strand_id
1 'polypeptide(L)' 'MLIYLVRHAQSEANAGLPDAPIDCELTELGQRQAQATGVRLARMGHLDLILCSPYIRALETATAIHRATGAPLEA' A
#
# COMPACT_ATOMS: atom_id res chain seq x y z
N MET A 1 18.69 11.15 6.01
CA MET A 1 17.26 10.92 5.74
C MET A 1 17.14 9.88 4.64
N LEU A 2 16.38 8.81 4.88
CA LEU A 2 16.17 7.72 3.91
C LEU A 2 14.69 7.69 3.54
N ILE A 3 14.38 7.62 2.25
CA ILE A 3 13.00 7.61 1.75
C ILE A 3 12.79 6.34 0.94
N TYR A 4 11.73 5.59 1.28
CA TYR A 4 11.27 4.45 0.50
C TYR A 4 10.08 4.89 -0.36
N LEU A 5 10.18 4.65 -1.66
CA LEU A 5 9.09 4.92 -2.60
C LEU A 5 8.39 3.61 -2.93
N VAL A 6 7.09 3.56 -2.61
CA VAL A 6 6.24 2.39 -2.85
C VAL A 6 5.10 2.81 -3.77
N ARG A 7 4.97 2.11 -4.90
CA ARG A 7 3.77 2.20 -5.73
C ARG A 7 2.64 1.45 -5.03
N HIS A 8 1.40 1.95 -5.10
CA HIS A 8 0.25 1.19 -4.66
C HIS A 8 0.23 -0.20 -5.33
N ALA A 9 -0.27 -1.20 -4.62
CA ALA A 9 -0.39 -2.55 -5.15
C ALA A 9 -1.42 -2.62 -6.29
N GLN A 10 -1.56 -3.78 -6.93
CA GLN A 10 -2.49 -3.94 -8.05
C GLN A 10 -3.93 -3.59 -7.63
N SER A 11 -4.49 -2.54 -8.25
CA SER A 11 -5.91 -2.21 -8.14
C SER A 11 -6.75 -2.94 -9.19
N GLU A 12 -8.08 -2.92 -9.04
CA GLU A 12 -9.01 -3.48 -10.02
C GLU A 12 -8.80 -2.90 -11.43
N ALA A 13 -8.63 -1.58 -11.54
CA ALA A 13 -8.33 -0.93 -12.81
C ALA A 13 -6.98 -1.37 -13.40
N ASN A 14 -5.97 -1.67 -12.57
CA ASN A 14 -4.70 -2.23 -13.06
C ASN A 14 -4.83 -3.68 -13.53
N ALA A 15 -5.77 -4.44 -12.96
CA ALA A 15 -6.09 -5.79 -13.41
C ALA A 15 -6.97 -5.81 -14.67
N GLY A 16 -7.45 -4.65 -15.14
CA GLY A 16 -8.31 -4.53 -16.31
C GLY A 16 -9.73 -5.01 -16.05
N LEU A 17 -10.21 -4.96 -14.80
CA LEU A 17 -11.59 -5.28 -14.49
C LEU A 17 -12.53 -4.29 -15.21
N PRO A 18 -13.62 -4.79 -15.85
CA PRO A 18 -14.59 -3.93 -16.49
C PRO A 18 -15.20 -2.93 -15.50
N ASP A 19 -15.41 -1.69 -15.95
CA ASP A 19 -16.07 -0.62 -15.18
C ASP A 19 -15.39 -0.24 -13.85
N ALA A 20 -14.13 -0.64 -13.63
CA ALA A 20 -13.38 -0.27 -12.43
C ALA A 20 -13.26 1.26 -12.32
N PRO A 21 -13.71 1.88 -11.21
CA PRO A 21 -13.64 3.32 -11.05
C PRO A 21 -12.19 3.82 -10.93
N ILE A 22 -11.99 5.12 -11.13
CA ILE A 22 -10.68 5.77 -10.91
C ILE A 22 -10.18 5.51 -9.49
N ASP A 23 -11.08 5.52 -8.51
CA ASP A 23 -10.80 5.21 -7.12
C ASP A 23 -11.31 3.82 -6.74
N CYS A 24 -10.68 2.80 -7.33
CA CYS A 24 -10.97 1.39 -7.09
C CYS A 24 -10.07 0.79 -6.00
N GLU A 25 -10.54 -0.32 -5.45
CA GLU A 25 -9.86 -1.13 -4.43
C GLU A 25 -8.70 -1.94 -5.02
N LEU A 26 -7.90 -2.53 -4.13
CA LEU A 26 -6.92 -3.55 -4.45
C LEU A 26 -7.61 -4.88 -4.79
N THR A 27 -7.08 -5.57 -5.80
CA THR A 27 -7.46 -6.97 -6.04
C THR A 27 -6.94 -7.87 -4.90
N GLU A 28 -7.40 -9.12 -4.81
CA GLU A 28 -6.80 -10.08 -3.87
C GLU A 28 -5.29 -10.23 -4.05
N LEU A 29 -4.79 -10.15 -5.30
CA LEU A 29 -3.36 -10.14 -5.57
C LEU A 29 -2.72 -8.86 -5.03
N GLY A 30 -3.35 -7.71 -5.23
CA GLY A 30 -2.92 -6.42 -4.68
C GLY A 30 -2.81 -6.44 -3.15
N GLN A 31 -3.80 -7.02 -2.47
CA GLN A 31 -3.79 -7.18 -1.02
C GLN A 31 -2.59 -8.04 -0.56
N ARG A 32 -2.32 -9.16 -1.25
CA ARG A 32 -1.14 -10.00 -0.96
C ARG A 32 0.18 -9.27 -1.23
N GLN A 33 0.26 -8.47 -2.29
CA GLN A 33 1.43 -7.65 -2.61
C GLN A 33 1.69 -6.59 -1.52
N ALA A 34 0.63 -5.91 -1.06
CA ALA A 34 0.71 -4.91 -0.01
C ALA A 34 1.20 -5.51 1.32
N GLN A 35 0.66 -6.68 1.70
CA GLN A 35 1.11 -7.42 2.88
C GLN A 35 2.59 -7.84 2.77
N ALA A 36 2.99 -8.41 1.63
CA ALA A 36 4.38 -8.81 1.40
C ALA A 36 5.35 -7.62 1.48
N THR A 37 4.93 -6.47 0.96
CA THR A 37 5.68 -5.21 1.04
C THR A 37 5.84 -4.74 2.48
N GLY A 38 4.76 -4.76 3.26
CA GLY A 38 4.79 -4.45 4.69
C GLY A 38 5.76 -5.35 5.46
N VAL A 39 5.68 -6.67 5.26
CA VAL A 39 6.60 -7.64 5.90
C VAL A 39 8.05 -7.38 5.50
N ARG A 40 8.30 -7.06 4.23
CA ARG A 40 9.65 -6.74 3.75
C ARG A 40 10.21 -5.49 4.42
N LEU A 41 9.41 -4.43 4.53
CA LEU A 41 9.78 -3.17 5.15
C LEU A 41 10.00 -3.30 6.66
N ALA A 42 9.17 -4.06 7.36
CA ALA A 42 9.35 -4.34 8.80
C ALA A 42 10.70 -5.01 9.10
N ARG A 43 11.21 -5.82 8.15
CA ARG A 43 12.55 -6.45 8.25
C ARG A 43 13.71 -5.51 7.90
N MET A 44 13.45 -4.36 7.28
CA MET A 44 14.49 -3.37 6.93
C MET A 44 14.86 -2.47 8.10
N GLY A 45 14.01 -2.42 9.13
CA GLY A 45 14.23 -1.64 10.34
C GLY A 45 13.03 -0.74 10.66
N HIS A 46 13.28 0.23 11.54
CA HIS A 46 12.29 1.20 11.96
C HIS A 46 11.93 2.16 10.81
N LEU A 47 10.64 2.49 10.70
CA LEU A 47 10.13 3.56 9.85
C LEU A 47 9.48 4.60 10.75
N ASP A 48 9.86 5.86 10.57
CA ASP A 48 9.34 6.96 11.37
C ASP A 48 7.92 7.37 10.97
N LEU A 49 7.59 7.27 9.67
CA LEU A 49 6.32 7.75 9.11
C LEU A 49 6.00 7.07 7.76
N ILE A 50 4.72 6.86 7.49
CA ILE A 50 4.18 6.46 6.19
C ILE A 50 3.28 7.58 5.67
N LEU A 51 3.59 8.10 4.48
CA LEU A 51 2.76 9.06 3.75
C LEU A 51 2.16 8.39 2.52
N CYS A 52 0.89 8.64 2.24
CA CYS A 52 0.25 8.13 1.03
C CYS A 52 -0.71 9.15 0.39
N SER A 53 -1.14 8.85 -0.83
CA SER A 53 -2.20 9.58 -1.52
C SER A 53 -3.57 9.17 -0.96
N PRO A 54 -4.59 10.06 -0.99
CA PRO A 54 -5.92 9.74 -0.46
C PRO A 54 -6.72 8.71 -1.28
N TYR A 55 -6.23 8.25 -2.44
CA TYR A 55 -6.91 7.20 -3.22
C TYR A 55 -6.95 5.87 -2.43
N ILE A 56 -8.08 5.15 -2.50
CA ILE A 56 -8.35 3.92 -1.75
C ILE A 56 -7.24 2.87 -1.98
N ARG A 57 -6.85 2.60 -3.23
CA ARG A 57 -5.73 1.67 -3.52
C ARG A 57 -4.40 2.04 -2.83
N ALA A 58 -4.12 3.33 -2.64
CA ALA A 58 -2.93 3.79 -1.95
C ALA A 58 -3.10 3.66 -0.43
N LEU A 59 -4.26 4.05 0.10
CA LEU A 59 -4.65 3.86 1.50
C LEU A 59 -4.59 2.38 1.92
N GLU A 60 -5.14 1.46 1.14
CA GLU A 60 -5.12 0.03 1.43
C GLU A 60 -3.70 -0.54 1.43
N THR A 61 -2.87 -0.11 0.47
CA THR A 61 -1.46 -0.49 0.43
C THR A 61 -0.73 0.02 1.67
N ALA A 62 -0.89 1.30 1.99
CA ALA A 62 -0.25 1.94 3.13
C ALA A 62 -0.73 1.38 4.47
N THR A 63 -2.02 1.02 4.57
CA THR A 63 -2.62 0.38 5.74
C THR A 63 -2.01 -1.00 5.99
N ALA A 64 -1.77 -1.79 4.94
CA ALA A 64 -1.09 -3.07 5.08
C ALA A 64 0.35 -2.91 5.58
N ILE A 65 1.05 -1.88 5.09
CA ILE A 65 2.40 -1.55 5.56
C ILE A 65 2.37 -1.10 7.03
N HIS A 66 1.47 -0.17 7.38
CA HIS A 66 1.25 0.30 8.75
C HIS A 66 1.01 -0.87 9.72
N ARG A 67 0.13 -1.81 9.37
CA ARG A 67 -0.15 -3.00 10.19
C ARG A 67 1.08 -3.88 10.42
N ALA A 68 1.97 -3.97 9.43
CA ALA A 68 3.17 -4.82 9.51
C ALA A 68 4.35 -4.13 10.23
N THR A 69 4.48 -2.81 10.11
CA THR A 69 5.63 -2.05 10.64
C THR A 69 5.34 -1.37 11.97
N GLY A 70 4.06 -1.10 12.27
CA GLY A 70 3.64 -0.28 13.40
C GLY A 70 3.92 1.22 13.22
N ALA A 71 4.47 1.64 12.08
CA ALA A 71 4.79 3.04 11.83
C ALA A 71 3.52 3.88 11.63
N PRO A 72 3.44 5.12 12.14
CA PRO A 72 2.30 6.01 11.92
C PRO A 72 1.98 6.19 10.43
N LEU A 73 0.69 6.30 10.11
CA LEU A 73 0.18 6.52 8.76
C LEU A 73 -0.56 7.86 8.69
N GLU A 74 -0.16 8.69 7.72
CA GLU A 74 -0.86 9.92 7.33
C GLU A 74 -1.20 9.85 5.83
N ALA A 75 -2.42 10.28 5.48
CA ALA A 75 -3.00 10.18 4.14
C ALA A 75 -3.59 11.51 3.67
#